data_AF-A0AAN6Z5W4-F1
#
_entry.id   AF-A0AAN6Z5W4-F1
#
_cell.length_a   1.000
_cell.length_b   1.000
_cell.length_c   1.000
_cell.angle_alpha   90.00
_cell.angle_beta   90.00
_cell.angle_gamma   90.00
#
_symmetry.space_group_name_H-M   'P 1'
#
loop_
_entity.id
_entity.type
_entity.pdbx_description
1 polymer ?
#
loop_
_entity_poly.entity_id
_entity_poly.type
_entity_poly.pdbx_seq_one_letter_code
_entity_poly.pdbx_strand_id
1 'polypeptide(L)'
;MPHQTWQDKLEDACKDWNIGAPVFQIVSDRRGGRTAWSSTVTVYGSTHSARFWYDGKNLNNAKEDAAEVALQWLNQSASSASGSSAASSPATSRSGWSG
;
A
#
# COMPACT_ATOMS: atom_id res chain seq x y z
N MET A 1 -4.68 20.96 -17.36
CA MET A 1 -4.39 19.51 -17.38
C MET A 1 -5.03 18.95 -16.12
N PRO A 2 -5.94 17.96 -16.19
CA PRO A 2 -6.49 17.38 -14.97
C PRO A 2 -5.35 16.84 -14.11
N HIS A 3 -5.39 17.09 -12.80
CA HIS A 3 -4.43 16.51 -11.87
C HIS A 3 -4.64 15.00 -11.83
N GLN A 4 -3.59 14.24 -12.13
CA GLN A 4 -3.65 12.79 -12.15
C GLN A 4 -3.79 12.25 -10.72
N THR A 5 -4.81 11.42 -10.50
CA THR A 5 -5.13 10.85 -9.18
C THR A 5 -4.10 9.79 -8.79
N TRP A 6 -4.06 9.40 -7.52
CA TRP A 6 -3.19 8.29 -7.09
C TRP A 6 -3.64 6.96 -7.71
N GLN A 7 -4.94 6.77 -7.90
CA GLN A 7 -5.49 5.62 -8.63
C GLN A 7 -4.94 5.54 -10.06
N ASP A 8 -4.98 6.65 -10.81
CA ASP A 8 -4.47 6.72 -12.18
C ASP A 8 -2.97 6.42 -12.24
N LYS A 9 -2.19 7.05 -11.34
CA LYS A 9 -0.73 6.82 -11.28
C LYS A 9 -0.38 5.37 -10.97
N LEU A 10 -1.14 4.73 -10.08
CA LEU A 10 -0.94 3.32 -9.77
C LEU A 10 -1.28 2.42 -10.96
N GLU A 11 -2.35 2.73 -11.68
CA GLU A 11 -2.74 1.98 -12.88
C GLU A 11 -1.66 2.09 -13.98
N ASP A 12 -1.16 3.29 -14.24
CA ASP A 12 -0.08 3.52 -15.20
C ASP A 12 1.20 2.78 -14.79
N ALA A 13 1.58 2.83 -13.51
CA ALA A 13 2.72 2.05 -13.00
C ALA A 13 2.51 0.53 -13.18
N CYS A 14 1.30 0.01 -12.94
CA CYS A 14 1.02 -1.42 -13.17
C CYS A 14 1.17 -1.78 -14.66
N LYS A 15 0.71 -0.91 -15.58
CA LYS A 15 0.87 -1.11 -17.03
C LYS A 15 2.33 -1.12 -17.46
N ASP A 16 3.11 -0.14 -17.00
CA ASP A 16 4.53 -0.01 -17.31
C ASP A 16 5.33 -1.25 -16.88
N TRP A 17 4.88 -1.91 -15.80
CA TRP A 17 5.51 -3.09 -15.22
C TRP A 17 4.90 -4.41 -15.70
N ASN A 18 3.94 -4.34 -16.62
CA ASN A 18 3.17 -5.48 -17.14
C ASN A 18 2.54 -6.33 -16.01
N ILE A 19 2.06 -5.65 -14.97
CA ILE A 19 1.32 -6.20 -13.84
C ILE A 19 -0.18 -6.04 -14.12
N GLY A 20 -1.00 -6.97 -13.63
CA GLY A 20 -2.46 -6.83 -13.70
C GLY A 20 -2.95 -5.54 -13.04
N ALA A 21 -4.07 -5.00 -13.55
CA ALA A 21 -4.65 -3.77 -13.04
C ALA A 21 -4.92 -3.83 -11.52
N PRO A 22 -4.74 -2.71 -10.78
CA PRO A 22 -4.96 -2.69 -9.34
C PRO A 22 -6.43 -2.97 -9.00
N VAL A 23 -6.67 -3.88 -8.04
CA VAL A 23 -8.03 -4.25 -7.61
C VAL A 23 -8.34 -3.62 -6.26
N PHE A 24 -9.30 -2.70 -6.22
CA PHE A 24 -9.72 -2.02 -5.00
C PHE A 24 -10.90 -2.71 -4.32
N GLN A 25 -10.86 -2.79 -3.00
CA GLN A 25 -11.99 -3.24 -2.18
C GLN A 25 -12.27 -2.24 -1.07
N ILE A 26 -13.53 -1.93 -0.86
CA ILE A 26 -13.96 -1.05 0.22
C ILE A 26 -14.21 -1.87 1.48
N VAL A 27 -13.64 -1.42 2.60
CA VAL A 27 -13.81 -2.02 3.92
C VAL A 27 -14.68 -1.09 4.76
N SER A 28 -15.63 -1.64 5.49
CA SER A 28 -16.50 -0.88 6.39
C SER A 28 -16.46 -1.44 7.80
N ASP A 29 -16.46 -0.56 8.80
CA ASP A 29 -16.44 -0.89 10.21
C ASP A 29 -17.53 -0.09 10.95
N ARG A 30 -18.42 -0.80 11.65
CA ARG A 30 -19.57 -0.18 12.30
C ARG A 30 -19.21 0.21 13.73
N ARG A 31 -19.01 1.51 13.98
CA ARG A 31 -18.66 2.09 15.28
C ARG A 31 -19.88 2.71 15.94
N GLY A 32 -20.84 1.85 16.29
CA GLY A 32 -22.14 2.26 16.83
C GLY A 32 -23.01 2.94 15.77
N GLY A 33 -23.35 4.23 15.99
CA GLY A 33 -24.18 5.02 15.08
C GLY A 33 -23.48 5.59 13.85
N ARG A 34 -22.16 5.42 13.74
CA ARG A 34 -21.36 5.84 12.58
C ARG A 34 -20.67 4.64 11.94
N THR A 35 -20.52 4.66 10.62
CA THR A 35 -19.74 3.67 9.88
C THR A 35 -18.44 4.33 9.42
N ALA A 36 -17.32 3.74 9.82
CA ALA A 36 -16.01 4.09 9.33
C ALA A 36 -15.74 3.29 8.04
N TRP A 37 -15.11 3.91 7.06
CA TRP A 37 -14.81 3.31 5.76
C TRP A 37 -13.33 3.38 5.45
N SER A 38 -12.79 2.36 4.82
CA SER A 38 -11.42 2.30 4.35
C SER A 38 -11.38 1.60 3.00
N SER A 39 -10.21 1.52 2.38
CA SER A 39 -10.01 0.78 1.13
C SER A 39 -8.77 -0.08 1.25
N THR A 40 -8.79 -1.23 0.60
CA THR A 40 -7.59 -1.99 0.25
C THR A 40 -7.41 -1.98 -1.26
N VAL A 41 -6.18 -2.18 -1.70
CA VAL A 41 -5.82 -2.38 -3.10
C VAL A 41 -4.89 -3.59 -3.20
N THR A 42 -5.13 -4.45 -4.19
CA THR A 42 -4.28 -5.60 -4.50
C THR A 42 -3.49 -5.33 -5.77
N VAL A 43 -2.17 -5.45 -5.68
CA VAL A 43 -1.22 -5.24 -6.78
C VAL A 43 -0.15 -6.33 -6.72
N TYR A 44 0.09 -7.02 -7.83
CA TYR A 44 1.11 -8.09 -7.93
C TYR A 44 1.02 -9.13 -6.78
N GLY A 45 -0.19 -9.53 -6.41
CA GLY A 45 -0.45 -10.48 -5.32
C GLY A 45 -0.24 -9.93 -3.90
N SER A 46 0.20 -8.68 -3.75
CA SER A 46 0.34 -7.99 -2.47
C SER A 46 -0.86 -7.08 -2.20
N THR A 47 -1.36 -7.06 -0.97
CA THR A 47 -2.51 -6.22 -0.57
C THR A 47 -2.04 -5.08 0.32
N HIS A 48 -2.49 -3.87 0.00
CA HIS A 48 -2.17 -2.64 0.75
C HIS A 48 -3.46 -1.97 1.19
N SER A 49 -3.54 -1.60 2.47
CA SER A 49 -4.68 -0.89 3.04
C SER A 49 -4.41 0.61 3.10
N ALA A 50 -5.46 1.41 2.97
CA ALA A 50 -5.41 2.80 3.38
C ALA A 50 -5.03 2.89 4.87
N ARG A 51 -4.26 3.92 5.19
CA ARG A 51 -3.71 4.26 6.52
C ARG A 51 -4.79 4.74 7.47
N PHE A 52 -5.84 5.34 6.94
CA PHE A 52 -6.89 5.98 7.72
C PHE A 52 -8.27 5.40 7.45
N TRP A 53 -9.16 5.71 8.38
CA TRP A 53 -10.59 5.49 8.24
C TRP A 53 -11.27 6.81 7.91
N TYR A 54 -12.23 6.74 6.99
CA TYR A 54 -12.92 7.87 6.38
C TYR A 54 -14.43 7.76 6.62
N ASP A 55 -15.14 8.87 6.53
CA ASP A 55 -16.60 8.86 6.46
C ASP A 55 -17.07 8.31 5.11
N GLY A 56 -18.31 7.79 5.05
CA GLY A 56 -18.86 7.20 3.81
C GLY A 56 -18.97 8.16 2.61
N LYS A 57 -18.89 9.48 2.85
CA LYS A 57 -18.80 10.50 1.79
C LYS A 57 -17.41 10.60 1.16
N ASN A 58 -16.39 10.04 1.81
CA ASN A 58 -14.97 10.17 1.48
C ASN A 58 -14.36 8.83 1.01
N LEU A 59 -15.16 7.94 0.41
CA LEU A 59 -14.67 6.66 -0.12
C LEU A 59 -13.59 6.83 -1.18
N ASN A 60 -13.66 7.90 -1.98
CA ASN A 60 -12.63 8.19 -2.96
C ASN A 60 -11.27 8.46 -2.27
N ASN A 61 -11.27 9.22 -1.17
CA ASN A 61 -10.04 9.51 -0.43
C ASN A 61 -9.44 8.22 0.16
N ALA A 62 -10.27 7.26 0.56
CA ALA A 62 -9.79 5.95 1.01
C ALA A 62 -9.10 5.17 -0.12
N LYS A 63 -9.65 5.22 -1.35
CA LYS A 63 -9.01 4.60 -2.52
C LYS A 63 -7.71 5.31 -2.90
N GLU A 64 -7.71 6.64 -2.89
CA GLU A 64 -6.51 7.45 -3.16
C GLU A 64 -5.38 7.10 -2.19
N ASP A 65 -5.69 6.97 -0.90
CA ASP A 65 -4.69 6.65 0.13
C ASP A 65 -4.15 5.22 -0.02
N ALA A 66 -5.02 4.23 -0.27
CA ALA A 66 -4.58 2.86 -0.57
C ALA A 66 -3.71 2.81 -1.84
N ALA A 67 -4.06 3.59 -2.86
CA ALA A 67 -3.30 3.67 -4.10
C ALA A 67 -1.91 4.30 -3.89
N GLU A 68 -1.83 5.38 -3.11
CA GLU A 68 -0.56 6.01 -2.73
C GLU A 68 0.37 5.01 -2.03
N VAL A 69 -0.15 4.25 -1.06
CA VAL A 69 0.62 3.24 -0.32
C VAL A 69 1.15 2.15 -1.26
N ALA A 70 0.31 1.62 -2.15
CA ALA A 70 0.72 0.58 -3.10
C ALA A 70 1.74 1.09 -4.12
N LEU A 71 1.57 2.32 -4.62
CA LEU A 71 2.51 2.92 -5.56
C LEU A 71 3.88 3.16 -4.91
N GLN A 72 3.89 3.64 -3.66
CA GLN A 72 5.12 3.82 -2.91
C GLN A 72 5.85 2.47 -2.69
N TRP A 73 5.10 1.39 -2.47
CA TRP A 73 5.65 0.04 -2.36
C TRP A 73 6.23 -0.48 -3.68
N LEU A 74 5.54 -0.27 -4.80
CA LEU A 74 6.05 -0.62 -6.14
C LEU A 74 7.37 0.11 -6.43
N ASN A 75 7.41 1.42 -6.19
CA ASN A 75 8.61 2.24 -6.45
C ASN A 75 9.80 1.87 -5.54
N GLN A 76 9.55 1.50 -4.28
CA GLN A 76 10.59 0.99 -3.39
C GLN A 76 11.12 -0.37 -3.84
N SER A 77 10.23 -1.26 -4.30
CA SER A 77 10.59 -2.56 -4.86
C SER A 77 11.44 -2.41 -6.12
N ALA A 78 11.10 -1.43 -6.98
CA ALA A 78 11.89 -1.04 -8.15
C ALA A 78 13.32 -0.61 -7.80
N SER A 79 13.42 0.22 -6.77
CA SER A 79 14.70 0.76 -6.29
C SER A 79 15.56 -0.34 -5.65
N SER A 80 14.92 -1.31 -4.99
CA SER A 80 15.59 -2.46 -4.38
C SER A 80 16.06 -3.51 -5.41
N ALA A 81 15.37 -3.61 -6.55
CA ALA A 81 15.76 -4.49 -7.65
C ALA A 81 17.05 -4.05 -8.37
N SER A 82 17.44 -2.77 -8.24
CA SER A 82 18.69 -2.22 -8.80
C SER A 82 19.92 -2.45 -7.91
N GLY A 83 19.80 -3.23 -6.83
CA GLY A 83 20.81 -3.38 -5.79
C GLY A 83 21.10 -4.81 -5.37
N SER A 84 21.35 -5.71 -6.32
CA SER A 84 22.05 -6.97 -5.99
C SER A 84 23.54 -6.69 -5.75
N SER A 85 23.90 -6.25 -4.55
CA SER A 85 25.19 -6.57 -3.94
C SER A 85 25.11 -6.43 -2.42
N ALA A 86 25.01 -7.60 -1.77
CA ALA A 86 25.45 -7.92 -0.40
C ALA A 86 25.05 -6.96 0.74
N ALA A 87 24.03 -7.37 1.50
CA ALA A 87 24.02 -7.12 2.95
C ALA A 87 23.97 -8.47 3.67
N SER A 88 25.17 -8.96 3.97
CA SER A 88 25.47 -10.11 4.80
C SER A 88 24.71 -10.04 6.12
N SER A 89 24.12 -11.15 6.55
CA SER A 89 23.71 -11.34 7.93
C SER A 89 24.91 -11.15 8.86
N PRO A 90 24.77 -10.45 10.00
CA PRO A 90 25.45 -10.84 11.21
C PRO A 90 24.43 -11.54 12.11
N ALA A 91 24.63 -12.85 12.25
CA ALA A 91 24.18 -13.54 13.44
C ALA A 91 24.90 -12.90 14.64
N THR A 92 24.16 -12.25 15.55
CA THR A 92 24.68 -11.95 16.89
C THR A 92 23.85 -12.71 17.90
N SER A 93 24.44 -13.81 18.31
CA SER A 93 24.08 -14.63 19.44
C SER A 93 24.17 -13.86 20.77
N ARG A 94 23.29 -14.26 21.70
CA ARG A 94 23.43 -14.39 23.18
C ARG A 94 23.50 -13.16 24.11
N SER A 95 22.95 -13.42 25.31
CA SER A 95 22.89 -12.69 26.60
C SER A 95 21.79 -11.60 26.69
N GLY A 96 20.78 -11.65 27.55
CA GLY A 96 20.59 -12.38 28.81
C GLY A 96 21.02 -11.51 29.99
N TRP A 97 20.08 -10.78 30.61
CA TRP A 97 20.19 -10.25 31.98
C TRP A 97 18.83 -10.24 32.67
N SER A 98 18.69 -11.16 33.62
CA SER A 98 17.74 -11.13 34.72
C SER A 98 18.31 -10.25 35.83
N GLY A 99 17.43 -9.53 36.53
CA GLY A 99 17.76 -8.75 37.73
C GLY A 99 16.55 -7.94 38.15
#